data_AF-A0A949APL5-F1
#
_entry.id   AF-A0A949APL5-F1
#
_cell.length_a   1.000
_cell.length_b   1.000
_cell.length_c   1.000
_cell.angle_alpha   90.00
_cell.angle_beta   90.00
_cell.angle_gamma   90.00
#
_symmetry.space_group_name_H-M   'P 1'
#
loop_
_entity.id
_entity.type
_entity.pdbx_description
1 polymer ?
#
loop_
_entity_poly.entity_id
_entity_poly.type
_entity_poly.pdbx_seq_one_letter_code
_entity_poly.pdbx_strand_id
1 'polypeptide(L)'
;MSYGFFFFLSLLLTLAVEIPVLFISVKYLLKLKIQAKEILYWSVFVNLFSLPYLWFVFPLFISSHNYILIGEILVVLIESIILLKVLKINLKNAIILSITANVVSYLAGLIIFR
;
A
#
# COMPACT_ATOMS: atom_id res chain seq x y z
N MET A 1 -2.42 -2.30 25.30
CA MET A 1 -1.46 -1.66 24.37
C MET A 1 -2.04 -0.37 23.81
N SER A 2 -1.20 0.61 23.44
CA SER A 2 -1.65 1.85 22.79
C SER A 2 -2.03 1.62 21.32
N TYR A 3 -2.87 2.49 20.76
CA TYR A 3 -3.22 2.48 19.34
C TYR A 3 -1.99 2.52 18.43
N GLY A 4 -0.99 3.36 18.77
CA GLY A 4 0.26 3.46 18.02
C GLY A 4 1.06 2.15 17.96
N PHE A 5 0.99 1.30 18.98
CA PHE A 5 1.66 -0.01 18.95
C PHE A 5 1.02 -0.94 17.92
N PHE A 6 -0.32 -1.00 17.88
CA PHE A 6 -1.03 -1.80 16.88
C PHE A 6 -0.81 -1.27 15.47
N PHE A 7 -0.84 0.05 15.29
CA PHE A 7 -0.48 0.66 14.00
C PHE A 7 0.92 0.24 13.54
N PHE A 8 1.92 0.30 14.43
CA PHE A 8 3.29 -0.08 14.09
C PHE A 8 3.39 -1.56 13.70
N LEU A 9 2.71 -2.45 14.43
CA LEU A 9 2.69 -3.87 14.11
C LEU A 9 1.99 -4.14 12.76
N SER A 10 0.87 -3.47 12.49
CA SER A 10 0.18 -3.52 11.20
C SER A 10 1.06 -3.00 10.07
N LEU A 11 1.78 -1.89 10.28
CA LEU A 11 2.72 -1.34 9.29
C LEU A 11 3.84 -2.33 8.96
N LEU A 12 4.42 -3.00 9.97
CA LEU A 12 5.43 -4.04 9.74
C LEU A 12 4.85 -5.22 8.94
N LEU A 13 3.63 -5.65 9.26
CA LEU A 13 2.96 -6.69 8.50
C LEU A 13 2.74 -6.26 7.04
N THR A 14 2.23 -5.04 6.83
CA THR A 14 2.00 -4.49 5.50
C THR A 14 3.29 -4.45 4.69
N LEU A 15 4.39 -3.95 5.25
CA LEU A 15 5.70 -3.98 4.58
C LEU A 15 6.15 -5.40 4.26
N ALA A 16 5.99 -6.34 5.19
CA ALA A 16 6.37 -7.74 4.99
C ALA A 16 5.57 -8.43 3.86
N VAL A 17 4.33 -8.01 3.63
CA VAL A 17 3.44 -8.58 2.61
C VAL A 17 3.56 -7.86 1.27
N GLU A 18 3.51 -6.53 1.28
CA GLU A 18 3.42 -5.75 0.04
C GLU A 18 4.74 -5.66 -0.71
N ILE A 19 5.88 -5.67 -0.03
CA ILE A 19 7.18 -5.65 -0.71
C ILE A 19 7.32 -6.90 -1.60
N PRO A 20 7.09 -8.14 -1.12
CA PRO A 20 7.04 -9.33 -1.98
C PRO A 20 5.99 -9.24 -3.08
N VAL A 21 4.77 -8.77 -2.78
CA VAL A 21 3.68 -8.68 -3.77
C VAL A 21 4.07 -7.74 -4.92
N LEU A 22 4.56 -6.54 -4.61
CA LEU A 22 5.03 -5.60 -5.63
C LEU A 22 6.22 -6.15 -6.40
N PHE A 23 7.18 -6.79 -5.72
CA PHE A 23 8.31 -7.41 -6.38
C PHE A 23 7.87 -8.48 -7.39
N ILE A 24 6.99 -9.39 -6.97
CA ILE A 24 6.48 -10.47 -7.80
C ILE A 24 5.67 -9.90 -8.97
N SER A 25 4.77 -8.96 -8.69
CA SER A 25 3.92 -8.34 -9.69
C SER A 25 4.73 -7.58 -10.75
N VAL A 26 5.74 -6.81 -10.34
CA VAL A 26 6.60 -6.07 -11.28
C VAL A 26 7.45 -7.02 -12.12
N LYS A 27 8.06 -8.05 -11.51
CA LYS A 27 9.03 -8.93 -12.19
C LYS A 27 8.41 -10.04 -13.02
N TYR A 28 7.38 -10.70 -12.49
CA TYR A 28 6.85 -11.92 -13.09
C TYR A 28 5.51 -11.68 -13.79
N LEU A 29 4.60 -10.90 -13.19
CA LEU A 29 3.29 -10.65 -13.80
C LEU A 29 3.35 -9.61 -14.92
N LEU A 30 3.94 -8.45 -14.64
CA LEU A 30 4.04 -7.33 -15.58
C LEU A 30 5.34 -7.33 -16.41
N LYS A 31 6.33 -8.13 -16.00
CA LYS A 31 7.62 -8.32 -16.70
C LYS A 31 8.35 -7.00 -16.99
N LEU A 32 8.31 -6.07 -16.04
CA LEU A 32 8.92 -4.75 -16.17
C LEU A 32 10.43 -4.81 -15.86
N LYS A 33 11.23 -4.06 -16.63
CA LYS A 33 12.69 -3.99 -16.48
C LYS A 33 13.14 -2.97 -15.43
N ILE A 34 12.56 -3.04 -14.23
CA ILE A 34 12.87 -2.15 -13.09
C ILE A 34 13.90 -2.81 -12.19
N GLN A 35 14.84 -2.06 -11.58
CA GLN A 35 15.82 -2.67 -10.70
C GLN A 35 15.19 -3.17 -9.38
N ALA A 36 15.68 -4.29 -8.84
CA ALA A 36 15.16 -4.85 -7.59
C ALA A 36 15.23 -3.85 -6.42
N LYS A 37 16.34 -3.10 -6.34
CA LYS A 37 16.55 -2.05 -5.35
C LYS A 37 15.53 -0.92 -5.45
N GLU A 38 15.16 -0.52 -6.67
CA GLU A 38 14.13 0.51 -6.88
C GLU A 38 12.77 0.02 -6.41
N ILE A 39 12.41 -1.23 -6.72
CA ILE A 39 11.14 -1.81 -6.27
C ILE A 39 11.06 -1.81 -4.74
N LEU A 40 12.11 -2.28 -4.06
CA LEU A 40 12.18 -2.33 -2.60
C LEU A 40 12.14 -0.94 -1.96
N TYR A 41 12.89 0.01 -2.51
CA TYR A 41 12.90 1.37 -1.99
C TYR A 41 11.53 2.03 -2.12
N TRP A 42 10.91 1.94 -3.31
CA TRP A 42 9.64 2.60 -3.55
C TRP A 42 8.47 1.90 -2.87
N SER A 43 8.48 0.59 -2.70
CA SER A 43 7.45 -0.11 -1.93
C SER A 43 7.45 0.29 -0.45
N VAL A 44 8.63 0.42 0.16
CA VAL A 44 8.76 0.93 1.53
C VAL A 44 8.31 2.39 1.60
N PHE A 45 8.80 3.23 0.67
CA PHE A 45 8.49 4.66 0.66
C PHE A 45 6.99 4.92 0.51
N VAL A 46 6.33 4.25 -0.44
CA VAL A 46 4.89 4.40 -0.70
C VAL A 46 4.09 4.07 0.55
N ASN A 47 4.37 2.93 1.19
CA ASN A 47 3.68 2.48 2.40
C ASN A 47 3.88 3.40 3.60
N LEU A 48 5.13 3.82 3.86
CA LEU A 48 5.42 4.77 4.94
C LEU A 48 4.79 6.13 4.70
N PHE A 49 4.54 6.50 3.43
CA PHE A 49 3.91 7.75 3.08
C PHE A 49 2.37 7.67 3.10
N SER A 50 1.75 6.57 2.68
CA SER A 50 0.30 6.46 2.57
C SER A 50 -0.38 6.12 3.90
N LEU A 51 0.15 5.13 4.63
CA LEU A 51 -0.53 4.54 5.79
C LEU A 51 -0.69 5.50 6.98
N PRO A 52 0.31 6.31 7.39
CA PRO A 52 0.10 7.26 8.48
C PRO A 52 -1.01 8.26 8.19
N TYR A 53 -1.16 8.68 6.93
CA TYR A 53 -2.24 9.58 6.55
C TYR A 53 -3.59 8.88 6.63
N LEU A 54 -3.70 7.64 6.12
CA LEU A 54 -4.93 6.85 6.19
C LEU A 54 -5.41 6.65 7.63
N TRP A 55 -4.50 6.31 8.55
CA TRP A 55 -4.88 5.88 9.90
C TRP A 55 -4.92 7.01 10.92
N PHE A 56 -4.11 8.07 10.78
CA PHE A 56 -4.07 9.17 11.75
C PHE A 56 -4.66 10.48 11.25
N VAL A 57 -4.55 10.77 9.94
CA VAL A 57 -4.95 12.07 9.39
C VAL A 57 -6.39 12.02 8.89
N PHE A 58 -6.73 11.01 8.08
CA PHE A 58 -8.04 10.85 7.46
C PHE A 58 -9.22 10.80 8.45
N PRO A 59 -9.16 10.06 9.57
CA PRO A 59 -10.25 10.01 10.54
C PRO A 59 -10.57 11.37 11.19
N LEU A 60 -9.65 12.33 11.14
CA LEU A 60 -9.88 13.69 11.66
C LEU A 60 -10.80 14.52 10.76
N PHE A 61 -10.90 14.18 9.48
CA PHE A 61 -11.68 14.92 8.49
C PHE A 61 -12.98 14.22 8.09
N ILE A 62 -13.04 12.88 8.22
CA ILE A 62 -14.18 12.08 7.78
C ILE A 62 -14.77 11.37 9.00
N SER A 63 -15.87 11.92 9.52
CA SER A 63 -16.63 11.38 10.65
C SER A 63 -17.68 10.33 10.26
N SER A 64 -17.70 9.90 8.99
CA SER A 64 -18.69 8.94 8.49
C SER A 64 -18.30 7.50 8.78
N HIS A 65 -19.29 6.62 8.96
CA HIS A 65 -19.09 5.17 9.11
C HIS A 65 -18.36 4.53 7.91
N ASN A 66 -18.32 5.22 6.77
CA ASN A 66 -17.71 4.77 5.53
C ASN A 66 -16.25 5.24 5.37
N TYR A 67 -15.64 5.84 6.40
CA TYR A 67 -14.29 6.41 6.30
C TYR A 67 -13.25 5.38 5.86
N ILE A 68 -13.37 4.11 6.29
CA ILE A 68 -12.43 3.04 5.91
C ILE A 68 -12.51 2.82 4.40
N LEU A 69 -13.70 2.59 3.86
CA LEU A 69 -13.88 2.35 2.43
C LEU A 69 -13.37 3.53 1.58
N ILE A 70 -13.70 4.75 1.99
CA ILE A 70 -13.26 5.97 1.30
C ILE A 70 -11.73 6.12 1.39
N GLY A 71 -11.17 5.85 2.56
CA GLY A 71 -9.74 5.91 2.82
C GLY A 71 -8.95 4.91 1.98
N GLU A 72 -9.38 3.65 1.93
CA GLU A 72 -8.77 2.59 1.11
C GLU A 72 -8.78 2.96 -0.38
N ILE A 73 -9.90 3.47 -0.89
CA ILE A 73 -9.99 3.94 -2.28
C ILE A 73 -8.99 5.07 -2.53
N LEU A 74 -8.90 6.03 -1.62
CA LEU A 74 -7.99 7.16 -1.76
C LEU A 74 -6.51 6.76 -1.65
N VAL A 75 -6.18 5.81 -0.77
CA VAL A 75 -4.84 5.21 -0.68
C VAL A 75 -4.49 4.57 -2.01
N VAL A 76 -5.35 3.70 -2.55
CA VAL A 76 -5.10 3.05 -3.84
C VAL A 76 -4.85 4.08 -4.95
N LEU A 77 -5.63 5.16 -4.99
CA LEU A 77 -5.45 6.23 -5.98
C LEU A 77 -4.11 6.98 -5.80
N ILE A 78 -3.79 7.39 -4.57
CA ILE A 78 -2.56 8.14 -4.27
C ILE A 78 -1.33 7.28 -4.54
N GLU A 79 -1.33 6.04 -4.08
CA GLU A 79 -0.24 5.10 -4.32
C GLU A 79 -0.06 4.80 -5.81
N SER A 80 -1.15 4.64 -6.55
CA SER A 80 -1.10 4.50 -8.01
C SER A 80 -0.42 5.70 -8.67
N ILE A 81 -0.71 6.93 -8.21
CA ILE A 81 -0.06 8.15 -8.73
C ILE A 81 1.43 8.18 -8.37
N ILE A 82 1.80 7.80 -7.15
CA ILE A 82 3.21 7.74 -6.73
C ILE A 82 3.94 6.70 -7.57
N LEU A 83 3.44 5.46 -7.65
CA LEU A 83 4.01 4.36 -8.43
C LEU A 83 4.13 4.73 -9.91
N LEU A 84 3.12 5.37 -10.49
CA LEU A 84 3.17 5.88 -11.87
C LEU A 84 4.39 6.78 -12.09
N LYS A 85 4.62 7.73 -11.19
CA LYS A 85 5.73 8.70 -11.31
C LYS A 85 7.08 8.08 -11.03
N VAL A 86 7.20 7.28 -9.96
CA VAL A 86 8.50 6.80 -9.48
C VAL A 86 9.01 5.60 -10.28
N LEU A 87 8.11 4.70 -10.70
CA LEU A 87 8.45 3.53 -11.52
C LEU A 87 8.39 3.82 -13.03
N LYS A 88 7.89 5.00 -13.43
CA LYS A 88 7.73 5.43 -14.83
C LYS A 88 6.99 4.41 -15.69
N ILE A 89 5.94 3.82 -15.13
CA ILE A 89 5.06 2.83 -15.77
C ILE A 89 3.83 3.51 -16.36
N ASN A 90 2.97 2.76 -17.05
CA ASN A 90 1.67 3.28 -17.49
C ASN A 90 0.64 3.27 -16.35
N LEU A 91 -0.42 4.07 -16.48
CA LEU A 91 -1.47 4.21 -15.46
C LEU A 91 -2.14 2.87 -15.13
N LYS A 92 -2.41 2.05 -16.15
CA LYS A 92 -3.01 0.73 -15.98
C LYS A 92 -2.18 -0.15 -15.03
N ASN A 93 -0.87 -0.23 -15.26
CA ASN A 93 0.03 -1.03 -14.44
C ASN A 93 0.15 -0.45 -13.02
N ALA A 94 0.18 0.88 -12.87
CA ALA A 94 0.25 1.51 -11.55
C ALA A 94 -0.99 1.19 -10.69
N ILE A 95 -2.18 1.27 -11.29
CA ILE A 95 -3.44 0.91 -10.63
C ILE A 95 -3.46 -0.58 -10.27
N ILE A 96 -3.07 -1.46 -11.19
CA ILE A 96 -3.00 -2.90 -10.91
C ILE A 96 -2.06 -3.17 -9.73
N LEU A 97 -0.86 -2.57 -9.73
CA LEU A 97 0.11 -2.76 -8.66
C LEU A 97 -0.44 -2.32 -7.30
N SER A 98 -0.99 -1.10 -7.21
CA SER A 98 -1.53 -0.60 -5.95
C SER A 98 -2.72 -1.42 -5.45
N ILE A 99 -3.68 -1.77 -6.33
CA ILE A 99 -4.81 -2.63 -5.95
C ILE A 99 -4.31 -3.99 -5.45
N THR A 100 -3.39 -4.63 -6.16
CA THR A 100 -2.89 -5.95 -5.76
C THR A 100 -2.16 -5.90 -4.42
N ALA A 101 -1.36 -4.87 -4.17
CA ALA A 101 -0.66 -4.71 -2.90
C ALA A 101 -1.66 -4.53 -1.74
N ASN A 102 -2.56 -3.54 -1.85
CA ASN A 102 -3.53 -3.22 -0.80
C ASN A 102 -4.48 -4.40 -0.52
N VAL A 103 -5.00 -5.07 -1.56
CA VAL A 103 -5.90 -6.21 -1.39
C VAL A 103 -5.20 -7.37 -0.67
N VAL A 104 -3.97 -7.72 -1.06
CA VAL A 104 -3.25 -8.83 -0.42
C VAL A 104 -2.86 -8.48 1.01
N SER A 105 -2.42 -7.24 1.26
CA SER A 105 -2.10 -6.71 2.58
C SER A 105 -3.31 -6.71 3.52
N TYR A 106 -4.46 -6.22 3.03
CA TYR A 106 -5.73 -6.23 3.75
C TYR A 106 -6.17 -7.66 4.11
N LEU A 107 -6.11 -8.59 3.15
CA LEU A 107 -6.44 -9.99 3.39
C LEU A 107 -5.49 -10.65 4.41
N ALA A 108 -4.19 -10.34 4.35
CA ALA A 108 -3.23 -10.82 5.33
C ALA A 108 -3.53 -10.27 6.73
N GLY A 109 -3.85 -8.99 6.83
CA GLY A 109 -4.28 -8.36 8.07
C GLY A 109 -5.53 -9.03 8.67
N LEU A 110 -6.53 -9.33 7.84
CA LEU A 110 -7.74 -10.06 8.25
C LEU A 110 -7.46 -11.49 8.72
N ILE A 111 -6.40 -12.15 8.29
CA ILE A 111 -6.06 -13.50 8.74
C ILE A 111 -5.31 -13.45 10.07
N ILE A 112 -4.40 -12.48 10.24
CA ILE A 112 -3.48 -12.43 11.39
C ILE A 112 -4.09 -11.71 12.59
N PHE A 113 -4.84 -10.63 12.36
CA PHE A 113 -5.41 -9.78 13.41
C PHE A 113 -6.91 -10.01 13.63
N ARG A 114 -7.45 -11.12 13.11
CA ARG A 114 -8.84 -11.50 13.30
C ARG A 114 -9.16 -11.87 14.75
#